data_AF-A0A1Q9BE38-F1
#
_entry.id   AF-A0A1Q9BE38-F1
#
_cell.length_a   1.000
_cell.length_b   1.000
_cell.length_c   1.000
_cell.angle_alpha   90.00
_cell.angle_beta   90.00
_cell.angle_gamma   90.00
#
_symmetry.space_group_name_H-M   'P 1'
#
loop_
_entity.id
_entity.type
_entity.pdbx_description
1 polymer ?
#
loop_
_entity_poly.entity_id
_entity_poly.type
_entity_poly.pdbx_seq_one_letter_code
_entity_poly.pdbx_strand_id
1 'polypeptide(L)'
;ALLTLLNWSAPATHSDDAQEAQSLCFTHLVAESPQNLGILLTPVFHYKKNQIYNLEHVMVKNLASKGVDVDCQASLLFKDRKDARDSRPLVYPLRVIQPLIATRPVSEEATEDEPPAKQAKKQQPGAFWQAAPLLLTRRTEEAEQVPVPKLKQVEDLSESALPATTDTAATIQGGRRYEQIGQSAATKLLSALLEGIELPAGIRAVVVVDTALGVGDFFWAWLE
;
A
#
# COMPACT_ATOMS: atom_id res chain seq x y z
N ALA A 1 -5.68 -13.67 9.13
CA ALA A 1 -4.60 -12.83 8.59
C ALA A 1 -5.13 -11.40 8.45
N LEU A 2 -4.26 -10.40 8.57
CA LEU A 2 -4.60 -9.01 8.26
C LEU A 2 -4.05 -8.60 6.89
N LEU A 3 -4.85 -7.83 6.16
CA LEU A 3 -4.40 -7.05 5.01
C LEU A 3 -4.54 -5.57 5.37
N THR A 4 -3.43 -4.92 5.64
CA THR A 4 -3.40 -3.51 6.05
C THR A 4 -3.10 -2.62 4.84
N LEU A 5 -3.89 -1.58 4.62
CA LEU A 5 -3.80 -0.68 3.47
C LEU A 5 -3.43 0.73 3.95
N LEU A 6 -2.46 1.34 3.29
CA LEU A 6 -2.02 2.71 3.55
C LEU A 6 -1.87 3.46 2.23
N ASN A 7 -2.67 4.50 2.05
CA ASN A 7 -2.61 5.35 0.88
C ASN A 7 -1.79 6.61 1.14
N TRP A 8 -0.52 6.58 0.74
CA TRP A 8 0.36 7.74 0.73
C TRP A 8 0.67 8.18 -0.69
N SER A 9 -0.35 8.27 -1.53
CA SER A 9 -0.19 8.87 -2.86
C SER A 9 0.12 10.38 -2.80
N ALA A 10 -0.38 11.09 -1.77
CA ALA A 10 -0.10 12.51 -1.53
C ALA A 10 0.08 12.83 -0.04
N PRO A 11 1.10 12.25 0.62
CA PRO A 11 1.25 12.36 2.06
C PRO A 11 1.55 13.79 2.52
N ALA A 12 2.10 14.63 1.63
CA ALA A 12 2.29 16.06 1.86
C ALA A 12 0.99 16.82 2.19
N THR A 13 -0.18 16.23 1.92
CA THR A 13 -1.50 16.80 2.26
C THR A 13 -1.90 16.56 3.73
N HIS A 14 -1.10 15.79 4.48
CA HIS A 14 -1.30 15.46 5.89
C HIS A 14 -0.20 16.09 6.75
N SER A 15 -0.51 16.41 8.01
CA SER A 15 0.49 16.86 8.97
C SER A 15 1.51 15.76 9.27
N ASP A 16 2.70 16.15 9.70
CA ASP A 16 3.76 15.20 10.12
C ASP A 16 3.26 14.26 11.23
N ASP A 17 2.49 14.78 12.19
CA ASP A 17 1.87 13.97 13.25
C ASP A 17 0.91 12.89 12.71
N ALA A 18 0.12 13.24 11.69
CA ALA A 18 -0.79 12.29 11.06
C ALA A 18 -0.03 11.23 10.27
N GLN A 19 1.01 11.63 9.54
CA GLN A 19 1.90 10.70 8.82
C GLN A 19 2.59 9.74 9.81
N GLU A 20 3.10 10.23 10.93
CA GLU A 20 3.74 9.39 11.95
C GLU A 20 2.74 8.42 12.58
N ALA A 21 1.54 8.88 12.95
CA ALA A 21 0.49 8.02 13.50
C ALA A 21 0.04 6.92 12.52
N GLN A 22 -0.16 7.27 11.24
CA GLN A 22 -0.48 6.32 10.17
C GLN A 22 0.63 5.28 10.00
N SER A 23 1.90 5.74 9.97
CA SER A 23 3.06 4.86 9.82
C SER A 23 3.16 3.86 10.98
N LEU A 24 3.00 4.35 12.22
CA LEU A 24 3.09 3.53 13.42
C LEU A 24 2.01 2.46 13.45
N CYS A 25 0.75 2.86 13.22
CA CYS A 25 -0.39 1.94 13.18
C CYS A 25 -0.22 0.90 12.08
N PHE A 26 0.12 1.33 10.86
CA PHE A 26 0.35 0.45 9.72
C PHE A 26 1.45 -0.58 9.99
N THR A 27 2.64 -0.14 10.44
CA THR A 27 3.76 -1.06 10.69
C THR A 27 3.48 -2.01 11.84
N HIS A 28 2.80 -1.55 12.89
CA HIS A 28 2.48 -2.39 14.04
C HIS A 28 1.53 -3.53 13.67
N LEU A 29 0.47 -3.21 12.91
CA LEU A 29 -0.48 -4.21 12.42
C LEU A 29 0.18 -5.22 11.48
N VAL A 30 1.07 -4.78 10.60
CA VAL A 30 1.80 -5.69 9.71
C VAL A 30 2.74 -6.57 10.54
N ALA A 31 3.57 -6.00 11.40
CA ALA A 31 4.58 -6.73 12.17
C ALA A 31 4.00 -7.70 13.22
N GLU A 32 2.75 -7.54 13.64
CA GLU A 32 2.11 -8.35 14.68
C GLU A 32 2.10 -9.86 14.37
N SER A 33 1.95 -10.24 13.10
CA SER A 33 1.93 -11.64 12.70
C SER A 33 2.64 -11.84 11.37
N PRO A 34 3.49 -12.88 11.24
CA PRO A 34 4.09 -13.28 9.97
C PRO A 34 3.09 -13.61 8.85
N GLN A 35 1.80 -13.76 9.17
CA GLN A 35 0.72 -14.01 8.20
C GLN A 35 0.08 -12.72 7.67
N ASN A 36 0.44 -11.56 8.22
CA ASN A 36 -0.12 -10.28 7.82
C ASN A 36 0.62 -9.73 6.60
N LEU A 37 -0.07 -8.88 5.85
CA LEU A 37 0.46 -8.22 4.67
C LEU A 37 0.06 -6.75 4.71
N GLY A 38 0.98 -5.87 4.33
CA GLY A 38 0.72 -4.46 4.13
C GLY A 38 0.77 -4.07 2.67
N ILE A 39 -0.03 -3.08 2.28
CA ILE A 39 0.05 -2.43 0.97
C ILE A 39 0.18 -0.94 1.20
N LEU A 40 1.24 -0.39 0.63
CA LEU A 40 1.54 1.03 0.66
C LEU A 40 1.47 1.60 -0.75
N LEU A 41 0.54 2.51 -1.02
CA LEU A 41 0.65 3.38 -2.21
C LEU A 41 1.71 4.44 -1.92
N THR A 42 2.74 4.52 -2.77
CA THR A 42 3.87 5.42 -2.54
C THR A 42 3.62 6.82 -3.11
N PRO A 43 4.40 7.83 -2.67
CA PRO A 43 4.13 9.22 -3.03
C PRO A 43 4.23 9.48 -4.53
N VAL A 44 3.20 10.11 -5.08
CA VAL A 44 3.15 10.61 -6.48
C VAL A 44 2.94 12.12 -6.55
N PHE A 45 2.76 12.78 -5.41
CA PHE A 45 2.52 14.22 -5.31
C PHE A 45 3.30 14.88 -4.18
N HIS A 46 3.77 16.09 -4.45
CA HIS A 46 4.26 17.04 -3.43
C HIS A 46 4.03 18.47 -3.93
N TYR A 47 3.70 19.39 -3.01
CA TYR A 47 3.59 20.84 -3.28
C TYR A 47 4.89 21.53 -3.73
N LYS A 48 6.05 20.88 -3.58
CA LYS A 48 7.36 21.37 -3.99
C LYS A 48 7.87 20.50 -5.12
N LYS A 49 8.34 21.15 -6.18
CA LYS A 49 9.01 20.46 -7.29
C LYS A 49 10.22 19.69 -6.78
N ASN A 50 10.44 18.51 -7.35
CA ASN A 50 11.59 17.64 -7.08
C ASN A 50 11.73 17.16 -5.61
N GLN A 51 10.65 17.14 -4.83
CA GLN A 51 10.67 16.65 -3.45
C GLN A 51 10.05 15.25 -3.26
N ILE A 52 9.40 14.68 -4.28
CA ILE A 52 8.76 13.36 -4.19
C ILE A 52 9.77 12.28 -3.78
N TYR A 53 10.96 12.26 -4.40
CA TYR A 53 12.02 11.30 -4.07
C TYR A 53 12.48 11.41 -2.61
N ASN A 54 12.75 12.64 -2.15
CA ASN A 54 13.19 12.88 -0.76
C ASN A 54 12.11 12.46 0.23
N LEU A 55 10.84 12.77 -0.08
CA LEU A 55 9.69 12.38 0.73
C LEU A 55 9.57 10.87 0.81
N GLU A 56 9.57 10.16 -0.33
CA GLU A 56 9.53 8.70 -0.35
C GLU A 56 10.71 8.10 0.44
N HIS A 57 11.93 8.61 0.25
CA HIS A 57 13.11 8.11 0.95
C HIS A 57 12.96 8.21 2.47
N VAL A 58 12.51 9.36 2.98
CA VAL A 58 12.28 9.56 4.43
C VAL A 58 11.21 8.61 4.95
N MET A 59 10.10 8.46 4.23
CA MET A 59 8.99 7.60 4.63
C MET A 59 9.36 6.12 4.62
N VAL A 60 10.00 5.64 3.55
CA VAL A 60 10.45 4.25 3.44
C VAL A 60 11.49 3.93 4.50
N LYS A 61 12.42 4.86 4.78
CA LYS A 61 13.40 4.70 5.88
C LYS A 61 12.72 4.60 7.25
N ASN A 62 11.67 5.40 7.49
CA ASN A 62 10.87 5.34 8.71
C ASN A 62 10.16 3.98 8.85
N LEU A 63 9.56 3.47 7.77
CA LEU A 63 8.91 2.15 7.79
C LEU A 63 9.93 1.02 8.00
N ALA A 64 11.06 1.05 7.28
CA ALA A 64 12.10 0.02 7.37
C ALA A 64 12.71 -0.10 8.77
N SER A 65 12.75 0.98 9.55
CA SER A 65 13.24 0.94 10.93
C SER A 65 12.25 0.32 11.92
N LYS A 66 11.02 0.00 11.48
CA LYS A 66 9.91 -0.51 12.31
C LYS A 66 9.65 -2.02 12.14
N GLY A 67 10.65 -2.79 11.70
CA GLY A 67 10.59 -4.26 11.69
C GLY A 67 9.72 -4.86 10.57
N VAL A 68 9.60 -4.14 9.46
CA VAL A 68 8.93 -4.62 8.24
C VAL A 68 9.87 -4.56 7.04
N ASP A 69 9.69 -5.49 6.11
CA ASP A 69 10.32 -5.47 4.79
C ASP A 69 9.50 -4.56 3.85
N VAL A 70 10.21 -3.67 3.17
CA VAL A 70 9.66 -2.64 2.27
C VAL A 70 10.18 -2.79 0.83
N ASP A 71 10.98 -3.82 0.54
CA ASP A 71 11.72 -3.93 -0.72
C ASP A 71 10.84 -4.37 -1.90
N CYS A 72 9.73 -5.04 -1.60
CA CYS A 72 8.86 -5.59 -2.61
C CYS A 72 8.01 -4.49 -3.29
N GLN A 73 8.40 -4.07 -4.49
CA GLN A 73 7.69 -3.09 -5.30
C GLN A 73 6.64 -3.72 -6.23
N ALA A 74 5.56 -2.98 -6.49
CA ALA A 74 4.53 -3.31 -7.47
C ALA A 74 3.86 -2.02 -8.01
N SER A 75 2.84 -2.16 -8.85
CA SER A 75 2.17 -1.01 -9.46
C SER A 75 0.66 -1.20 -9.63
N LEU A 76 -0.09 -0.16 -9.31
CA LEU A 76 -1.50 -0.03 -9.65
C LEU A 76 -1.62 0.68 -11.00
N LEU A 77 -2.28 0.03 -11.96
CA LEU A 77 -2.37 0.50 -13.33
C LEU A 77 -3.73 1.10 -13.63
N PHE A 78 -3.74 2.19 -14.40
CA PHE A 78 -4.92 2.78 -15.00
C PHE A 78 -4.84 2.69 -16.51
N LYS A 79 -5.98 2.40 -17.13
CA LYS A 79 -6.08 2.23 -18.59
C LYS A 79 -5.77 3.54 -19.34
N ASP A 80 -6.58 4.56 -19.06
CA ASP A 80 -6.54 5.85 -19.75
C ASP A 80 -6.87 7.00 -18.81
N ARG A 81 -6.38 8.20 -19.15
CA ARG A 81 -6.81 9.43 -18.48
C ARG A 81 -8.20 9.82 -18.94
N LYS A 82 -9.09 10.16 -18.00
CA LYS A 82 -10.44 10.65 -18.32
C LYS A 82 -10.49 12.12 -18.72
N ASP A 83 -9.51 12.92 -18.32
CA ASP A 83 -9.33 14.32 -18.75
C ASP A 83 -7.84 14.55 -19.05
N ALA A 84 -7.52 15.15 -20.20
CA ALA A 84 -6.14 15.44 -20.61
C ALA A 84 -5.42 16.44 -19.68
N ARG A 85 -6.18 17.23 -18.92
CA ARG A 85 -5.67 18.19 -17.93
C ARG A 85 -5.48 17.55 -16.55
N ASP A 86 -5.90 16.29 -16.37
CA ASP A 86 -5.67 15.56 -15.14
C ASP A 86 -4.19 15.16 -15.04
N SER A 87 -3.54 15.65 -14.00
CA SER A 87 -2.13 15.43 -13.71
C SER A 87 -1.87 14.15 -12.91
N ARG A 88 -2.91 13.41 -12.50
CA ARG A 88 -2.73 12.13 -11.81
C ARG A 88 -2.05 11.11 -12.74
N PRO A 89 -1.10 10.33 -12.22
CA PRO A 89 -0.40 9.35 -13.03
C PRO A 89 -1.32 8.19 -13.42
N LEU A 90 -0.99 7.50 -14.52
CA LEU A 90 -1.64 6.25 -14.90
C LEU A 90 -1.01 5.02 -14.24
N VAL A 91 0.14 5.20 -13.60
CA VAL A 91 0.85 4.17 -12.86
C VAL A 91 1.10 4.70 -11.46
N TYR A 92 0.43 4.10 -10.50
CA TYR A 92 0.63 4.39 -9.09
C TYR A 92 1.63 3.37 -8.54
N PRO A 93 2.85 3.79 -8.15
CA PRO A 93 3.78 2.90 -7.49
C PRO A 93 3.24 2.48 -6.13
N LEU A 94 3.48 1.21 -5.77
CA LEU A 94 3.12 0.68 -4.47
C LEU A 94 4.19 -0.28 -3.96
N ARG A 95 4.20 -0.51 -2.65
CA ARG A 95 5.05 -1.51 -2.00
C ARG A 95 4.18 -2.53 -1.27
N VAL A 96 4.53 -3.79 -1.43
CA VAL A 96 4.00 -4.89 -0.62
C VAL A 96 4.91 -4.99 0.60
N ILE A 97 4.33 -4.79 1.76
CA ILE A 97 5.04 -4.71 3.03
C ILE A 97 4.84 -6.02 3.77
N GLN A 98 5.93 -6.67 4.15
CA GLN A 98 5.89 -7.94 4.87
C GLN A 98 6.51 -7.79 6.26
N PRO A 99 6.09 -8.59 7.24
CA PRO A 99 6.77 -8.64 8.53
C PRO A 99 8.23 -9.07 8.30
N LEU A 100 9.19 -8.41 8.96
CA LEU A 100 10.57 -8.86 8.88
C LEU A 100 10.71 -10.15 9.68
N ILE A 101 10.63 -11.29 9.00
CA ILE A 101 10.89 -12.59 9.61
C ILE A 101 12.41 -12.69 9.73
N ALA A 102 12.93 -12.58 10.96
CA ALA A 102 14.30 -12.95 11.23
C ALA A 102 14.46 -14.43 10.90
N THR A 103 14.94 -14.73 9.70
CA THR A 103 15.43 -16.06 9.38
C THR A 103 16.60 -16.28 10.32
N ARG A 104 16.39 -16.95 11.45
CA ARG A 104 17.50 -17.69 12.05
C ARG A 104 17.98 -18.61 10.93
N PRO A 105 19.27 -18.57 10.54
CA PRO A 105 19.79 -19.65 9.73
C PRO A 105 19.43 -20.91 10.49
N VAL A 106 18.67 -21.79 9.87
CA VAL A 106 18.50 -23.15 10.38
C VAL A 106 19.91 -23.68 10.34
N SER A 107 20.61 -23.68 11.48
CA SER A 107 21.78 -24.51 11.64
C SER A 107 21.32 -25.90 11.21
N GLU A 108 21.93 -26.43 10.16
CA GLU A 108 21.73 -27.78 9.67
C GLU A 108 22.16 -28.78 10.76
N GLU A 109 21.40 -28.89 11.83
CA GLU A 109 21.39 -30.07 12.68
C GLU A 109 20.22 -30.92 12.19
N ALA A 110 20.41 -31.49 11.00
CA ALA A 110 19.69 -32.66 10.58
C ALA A 110 20.05 -33.78 11.57
N THR A 111 19.20 -33.97 12.58
CA THR A 111 19.18 -35.23 13.33
C THR A 111 18.51 -36.24 12.40
N GLU A 112 19.28 -37.22 11.93
CA GLU A 112 18.93 -38.17 10.85
C GLU A 112 17.79 -39.17 11.18
N ASP A 113 16.96 -38.95 12.20
CA ASP A 113 16.09 -40.00 12.76
C ASP A 113 14.57 -39.73 12.71
N GLU A 114 14.07 -38.77 11.92
CA GLU A 114 12.61 -38.62 11.72
C GLU A 114 12.08 -39.30 10.43
N PRO A 115 11.05 -40.17 10.52
CA PRO A 115 10.52 -40.90 9.37
C PRO A 115 9.87 -39.97 8.32
N PRO A 116 9.93 -40.32 7.02
CA PRO A 116 9.62 -39.43 5.89
C PRO A 116 8.13 -39.03 5.74
N ALA A 117 7.25 -39.42 6.66
CA ALA A 117 5.80 -39.16 6.58
C ALA A 117 5.31 -37.93 7.36
N LYS A 118 6.19 -37.15 8.00
CA LYS A 118 5.84 -35.90 8.70
C LYS A 118 6.57 -34.65 8.18
N GLN A 119 7.14 -34.70 6.97
CA GLN A 119 7.50 -33.49 6.24
C GLN A 119 6.24 -32.89 5.58
N ALA A 120 5.23 -32.55 6.38
CA ALA A 120 4.35 -31.46 5.96
C ALA A 120 5.29 -30.26 5.82
N LYS A 121 5.61 -29.87 4.57
CA LYS A 121 6.39 -28.67 4.27
C LYS A 121 5.88 -27.61 5.24
N LYS A 122 6.68 -27.24 6.25
CA LYS A 122 6.33 -26.16 7.16
C LYS A 122 6.23 -24.95 6.26
N GLN A 123 5.03 -24.66 5.77
CA GLN A 123 4.78 -23.48 4.94
C GLN A 123 5.31 -22.33 5.75
N GLN A 124 6.28 -21.62 5.19
CA GLN A 124 6.79 -20.43 5.86
C GLN A 124 5.59 -19.53 6.15
N PRO A 125 5.51 -18.95 7.36
CA PRO A 125 4.41 -18.06 7.68
C PRO A 125 4.28 -16.96 6.61
N GLY A 126 3.05 -16.72 6.13
CA GLY A 126 2.79 -15.77 5.04
C GLY A 126 2.99 -16.32 3.62
N ALA A 127 3.43 -17.58 3.45
CA ALA A 127 3.66 -18.18 2.12
C ALA A 127 2.42 -18.19 1.22
N PHE A 128 1.21 -18.20 1.79
CA PHE A 128 -0.03 -18.20 0.98
C PHE A 128 -0.22 -16.90 0.19
N TRP A 129 0.33 -15.77 0.65
CA TRP A 129 0.32 -14.52 -0.12
C TRP A 129 1.16 -14.60 -1.39
N GLN A 130 2.16 -15.48 -1.45
CA GLN A 130 3.03 -15.62 -2.62
C GLN A 130 2.29 -16.14 -3.86
N ALA A 131 1.12 -16.76 -3.66
CA ALA A 131 0.24 -17.17 -4.75
C ALA A 131 -0.62 -16.01 -5.30
N ALA A 132 -0.68 -14.88 -4.60
CA ALA A 132 -1.53 -13.76 -5.02
C ALA A 132 -1.02 -13.16 -6.34
N PRO A 133 -1.90 -12.84 -7.30
CA PRO A 133 -1.53 -12.28 -8.60
C PRO A 133 -0.60 -11.06 -8.52
N LEU A 134 -0.79 -10.18 -7.53
CA LEU A 134 0.04 -8.99 -7.33
C LEU A 134 1.49 -9.35 -6.98
N LEU A 135 1.71 -10.42 -6.20
CA LEU A 135 3.05 -10.87 -5.83
C LEU A 135 3.75 -11.60 -6.99
N LEU A 136 2.99 -12.19 -7.89
CA LEU A 136 3.52 -12.87 -9.09
C LEU A 136 3.86 -11.88 -10.22
N THR A 137 2.94 -10.96 -10.50
CA THR A 137 3.03 -10.08 -11.68
C THR A 137 3.57 -8.69 -11.38
N ARG A 138 3.63 -8.32 -10.08
CA ARG A 138 4.03 -6.99 -9.59
C ARG A 138 3.17 -5.85 -10.13
N ARG A 139 1.97 -6.14 -10.62
CA ARG A 139 1.04 -5.12 -11.11
C ARG A 139 -0.41 -5.58 -11.00
N THR A 140 -1.33 -4.64 -10.90
CA THR A 140 -2.76 -4.93 -11.04
C THR A 140 -3.13 -5.08 -12.51
N GLU A 141 -4.32 -5.60 -12.77
CA GLU A 141 -5.01 -5.28 -14.02
C GLU A 141 -5.29 -3.78 -14.12
N GLU A 142 -5.57 -3.31 -15.33
CA GLU A 142 -5.90 -1.91 -15.58
C GLU A 142 -7.26 -1.53 -14.95
N ALA A 143 -7.23 -0.46 -14.17
CA ALA A 143 -8.40 0.14 -13.55
C ALA A 143 -8.90 1.36 -14.34
N GLU A 144 -10.15 1.74 -14.09
CA GLU A 144 -10.75 2.96 -14.62
C GLU A 144 -10.46 4.14 -13.69
N GLN A 145 -9.84 5.20 -14.23
CA GLN A 145 -9.52 6.38 -13.45
C GLN A 145 -10.80 7.19 -13.15
N VAL A 146 -10.99 7.61 -11.89
CA VAL A 146 -12.17 8.41 -11.49
C VAL A 146 -12.14 9.76 -12.20
N PRO A 147 -13.16 10.18 -12.96
CA PRO A 147 -13.19 11.51 -13.56
C PRO A 147 -13.10 12.62 -12.51
N VAL A 148 -12.41 13.73 -12.81
CA VAL A 148 -12.25 14.88 -11.90
C VAL A 148 -13.59 15.35 -11.29
N PRO A 149 -14.71 15.47 -12.04
CA PRO A 149 -15.99 15.89 -11.47
C PRO A 149 -16.61 14.91 -10.46
N LYS A 150 -16.09 13.67 -10.37
CA LYS A 150 -16.57 12.62 -9.47
C LYS A 150 -15.64 12.41 -8.26
N LEU A 151 -14.58 13.22 -8.13
CA LEU A 151 -13.75 13.22 -6.93
C LEU A 151 -14.58 13.74 -5.75
N LYS A 152 -14.48 13.05 -4.61
CA LYS A 152 -15.26 13.31 -3.39
C LYS A 152 -14.66 14.42 -2.54
N GLN A 153 -13.33 14.55 -2.53
CA GLN A 153 -12.62 15.60 -1.82
C GLN A 153 -12.09 16.63 -2.80
N VAL A 154 -12.44 17.89 -2.53
CA VAL A 154 -11.85 19.07 -3.15
C VAL A 154 -10.97 19.71 -2.10
N GLU A 155 -9.74 20.00 -2.47
CA GLU A 155 -8.80 20.68 -1.59
C GLU A 155 -9.04 22.19 -1.60
N ASP A 156 -8.98 22.80 -0.42
CA ASP A 156 -8.95 24.25 -0.31
C ASP A 156 -7.56 24.76 -0.73
N LEU A 157 -7.54 25.55 -1.80
CA LEU A 157 -6.32 26.12 -2.38
C LEU A 157 -6.10 27.58 -1.96
N SER A 158 -6.82 28.06 -0.94
CA SER A 158 -6.56 29.36 -0.34
C SER A 158 -5.16 29.40 0.30
N GLU A 159 -4.52 30.57 0.29
CA GLU A 159 -3.17 30.73 0.87
C GLU A 159 -3.11 30.30 2.34
N SER A 160 -4.19 30.48 3.09
CA SER A 160 -4.31 30.08 4.50
C SER A 160 -4.45 28.57 4.71
N ALA A 161 -4.90 27.82 3.69
CA ALA A 161 -5.13 26.39 3.78
C ALA A 161 -3.93 25.56 3.30
N LEU A 162 -3.01 26.17 2.56
CA LEU A 162 -1.87 25.50 1.97
C LEU A 162 -0.69 25.43 2.96
N PRO A 163 0.15 24.38 2.86
CA PRO A 163 1.37 24.33 3.65
C PRO A 163 2.26 25.54 3.36
N ALA A 164 2.86 26.10 4.40
CA ALA A 164 3.76 27.27 4.33
C ALA A 164 4.98 27.09 3.41
N THR A 165 5.19 25.87 2.90
CA THR A 165 6.35 25.48 2.12
C THR A 165 6.01 25.19 0.64
N THR A 166 4.84 25.60 0.14
CA THR A 166 4.46 25.40 -1.27
C THR A 166 5.30 26.26 -2.23
N ASP A 167 5.62 25.75 -3.43
CA ASP A 167 6.28 26.54 -4.49
C ASP A 167 5.32 27.62 -5.00
N THR A 168 5.52 28.87 -4.57
CA THR A 168 4.67 30.02 -4.92
C THR A 168 4.82 30.45 -6.39
N ALA A 169 5.81 29.92 -7.13
CA ALA A 169 6.03 30.25 -8.52
C ALA A 169 5.19 29.42 -9.51
N ALA A 170 4.41 28.44 -9.02
CA ALA A 170 3.60 27.55 -9.85
C ALA A 170 2.11 27.62 -9.48
N THR A 171 1.23 27.29 -10.44
CA THR A 171 -0.18 27.05 -10.12
C THR A 171 -0.28 25.86 -9.18
N ILE A 172 -0.79 26.11 -7.97
CA ILE A 172 -0.89 25.11 -6.92
C ILE A 172 -1.99 24.12 -7.29
N GLN A 173 -1.64 22.83 -7.31
CA GLN A 173 -2.58 21.75 -7.57
C GLN A 173 -2.98 21.12 -6.24
N GLY A 174 -4.27 20.84 -6.05
CA GLY A 174 -4.73 20.14 -4.86
C GLY A 174 -4.22 18.71 -4.85
N GLY A 175 -3.36 18.36 -3.90
CA GLY A 175 -2.81 17.03 -3.65
C GLY A 175 -3.84 15.97 -3.28
N ARG A 176 -4.95 16.33 -2.61
CA ARG A 176 -6.00 15.37 -2.18
C ARG A 176 -6.62 14.57 -3.33
N ARG A 177 -6.53 15.07 -4.57
CA ARG A 177 -7.01 14.31 -5.75
C ARG A 177 -6.19 13.06 -6.01
N TYR A 178 -4.90 13.07 -5.68
CA TYR A 178 -4.00 11.96 -5.98
C TYR A 178 -4.26 10.77 -5.04
N GLU A 179 -4.84 11.00 -3.86
CA GLU A 179 -5.24 9.96 -2.92
C GLU A 179 -6.55 9.25 -3.32
N GLN A 180 -7.33 9.86 -4.21
CA GLN A 180 -8.63 9.35 -4.64
C GLN A 180 -8.48 8.46 -5.88
N ILE A 181 -7.91 7.27 -5.67
CA ILE A 181 -7.68 6.27 -6.72
C ILE A 181 -8.99 5.72 -7.30
N GLY A 182 -10.06 5.77 -6.52
CA GLY A 182 -11.37 5.28 -6.86
C GLY A 182 -11.61 3.81 -6.58
N GLN A 183 -12.89 3.48 -6.54
CA GLN A 183 -13.39 2.13 -6.29
C GLN A 183 -12.90 1.11 -7.32
N SER A 184 -12.85 1.46 -8.61
CA SER A 184 -12.33 0.54 -9.64
C SER A 184 -10.88 0.13 -9.35
N ALA A 185 -10.03 1.09 -9.01
CA ALA A 185 -8.63 0.86 -8.72
C ALA A 185 -8.42 0.08 -7.42
N ALA A 186 -9.17 0.45 -6.36
CA ALA A 186 -9.18 -0.28 -5.11
C ALA A 186 -9.65 -1.74 -5.28
N THR A 187 -10.69 -1.97 -6.09
CA THR A 187 -11.19 -3.32 -6.42
C THR A 187 -10.13 -4.13 -7.14
N LYS A 188 -9.50 -3.58 -8.19
CA LYS A 188 -8.42 -4.27 -8.92
C LYS A 188 -7.24 -4.62 -8.02
N LEU A 189 -6.91 -3.75 -7.05
CA LEU A 189 -5.86 -4.04 -6.08
C LEU A 189 -6.26 -5.16 -5.12
N LEU A 190 -7.48 -5.14 -4.57
CA LEU A 190 -7.99 -6.19 -3.70
C LEU A 190 -8.10 -7.53 -4.43
N SER A 191 -8.62 -7.56 -5.66
CA SER A 191 -8.65 -8.77 -6.50
C SER A 191 -7.26 -9.31 -6.74
N ALA A 192 -6.28 -8.46 -7.09
CA ALA A 192 -4.90 -8.90 -7.29
C ALA A 192 -4.23 -9.48 -6.04
N LEU A 193 -4.78 -9.22 -4.84
CA LEU A 193 -4.27 -9.74 -3.57
C LEU A 193 -5.03 -10.96 -3.05
N LEU A 194 -6.33 -11.04 -3.33
CA LEU A 194 -7.25 -11.99 -2.70
C LEU A 194 -7.78 -13.05 -3.66
N GLU A 195 -7.69 -12.82 -4.96
CA GLU A 195 -8.17 -13.80 -5.94
C GLU A 195 -7.21 -15.00 -6.00
N GLY A 196 -7.78 -16.20 -5.87
CA GLY A 196 -7.03 -17.46 -5.95
C GLY A 196 -6.17 -17.79 -4.73
N ILE A 197 -6.23 -17.02 -3.63
CA ILE A 197 -5.51 -17.38 -2.41
C ILE A 197 -6.26 -18.48 -1.65
N GLU A 198 -5.54 -19.54 -1.28
CA GLU A 198 -6.05 -20.57 -0.40
C GLU A 198 -5.59 -20.29 1.03
N LEU A 199 -6.55 -20.11 1.94
CA LEU A 199 -6.22 -19.84 3.34
C LEU A 199 -5.64 -21.10 4.01
N PRO A 200 -4.48 -21.01 4.67
CA PRO A 200 -3.88 -22.14 5.35
C PRO A 200 -4.74 -22.58 6.55
N ALA A 201 -4.54 -23.82 6.99
CA ALA A 201 -5.23 -24.37 8.14
C ALA A 201 -5.07 -23.46 9.38
N GLY A 202 -6.20 -23.11 10.00
CA GLY A 202 -6.25 -22.22 11.16
C GLY A 202 -6.56 -20.75 10.84
N ILE A 203 -6.42 -20.32 9.57
CA ILE A 203 -6.91 -19.01 9.13
C ILE A 203 -8.31 -19.19 8.54
N ARG A 204 -9.29 -18.51 9.13
CA ARG A 204 -10.69 -18.55 8.66
C ARG A 204 -11.10 -17.35 7.82
N ALA A 205 -10.37 -16.24 7.95
CA ALA A 205 -10.67 -15.01 7.25
C ALA A 205 -9.41 -14.13 7.08
N VAL A 206 -9.50 -13.24 6.09
CA VAL A 206 -8.65 -12.06 5.97
C VAL A 206 -9.45 -10.87 6.47
N VAL A 207 -8.89 -10.09 7.39
CA VAL A 207 -9.48 -8.82 7.84
C VAL A 207 -8.74 -7.70 7.14
N VAL A 208 -9.48 -6.84 6.42
CA VAL A 208 -8.92 -5.68 5.74
C VAL A 208 -8.96 -4.48 6.69
N VAL A 209 -7.83 -3.80 6.84
CA VAL A 209 -7.70 -2.62 7.69
C VAL A 209 -7.17 -1.47 6.85
N ASP A 210 -7.97 -0.41 6.68
CA ASP A 210 -7.56 0.81 6.00
C ASP A 210 -7.09 1.84 7.03
N THR A 211 -5.78 2.11 7.08
CA THR A 211 -5.19 3.05 8.06
C THR A 211 -5.21 4.49 7.58
N ALA A 212 -5.64 4.75 6.34
CA ALA A 212 -5.76 6.08 5.75
C ALA A 212 -7.07 6.18 4.95
N LEU A 213 -8.20 5.99 5.65
CA LEU A 213 -9.52 5.85 5.05
C LEU A 213 -9.84 6.91 4.00
N GLY A 214 -9.48 8.18 4.23
CA GLY A 214 -9.67 9.26 3.26
C GLY A 214 -11.11 9.34 2.75
N VAL A 215 -11.31 9.05 1.46
CA VAL A 215 -12.63 9.03 0.79
C VAL A 215 -13.34 7.66 0.80
N GLY A 216 -12.71 6.68 1.46
CA GLY A 216 -13.19 5.32 1.65
C GLY A 216 -13.06 4.42 0.43
N ASP A 217 -12.16 4.70 -0.52
CA ASP A 217 -12.07 3.93 -1.77
C ASP A 217 -11.94 2.42 -1.54
N PHE A 218 -11.10 2.00 -0.59
CA PHE A 218 -10.95 0.59 -0.22
C PHE A 218 -12.16 0.03 0.53
N PHE A 219 -12.77 0.82 1.41
CA PHE A 219 -13.99 0.44 2.11
C PHE A 219 -15.15 0.17 1.14
N TRP A 220 -15.36 1.06 0.17
CA TRP A 220 -16.41 0.90 -0.84
C TRP A 220 -16.10 -0.24 -1.82
N ALA A 221 -14.83 -0.45 -2.17
CA ALA A 221 -14.43 -1.60 -2.99
C ALA A 221 -14.63 -2.94 -2.28
N TRP A 222 -14.54 -2.99 -0.95
CA TRP A 222 -14.79 -4.21 -0.17
C TRP A 222 -16.28 -4.59 -0.07
N LEU A 223 -17.18 -3.63 -0.23
CA LEU A 223 -18.63 -3.86 -0.09
C LEU A 223 -19.32 -4.33 -1.38
N GLU A 224 -18.62 -4.31 -2.51
CA GLU A 224 -19.11 -4.82 -3.81
C GLU A 224 -18.72 -6.29 -4.03
#